data_AF-A0A971RVF2-F1
#
_entry.id   AF-A0A971RVF2-F1
#
_cell.length_a   1.000
_cell.length_b   1.000
_cell.length_c   1.000
_cell.angle_alpha   90.00
_cell.angle_beta   90.00
_cell.angle_gamma   90.00
#
_symmetry.space_group_name_H-M   'P 1'
#
loop_
_entity.id
_entity.type
_entity.pdbx_description
1 polymer ?
#
loop_
_entity_poly.entity_id
_entity_poly.type
_entity_poly.pdbx_seq_one_letter_code
_entity_poly.pdbx_strand_id
1 'polypeptide(L)'
;MLVAKRELEHYYPEQMDVEIERPRRLKKKKKKSYAAAKLAVIGMAMLAMIISLYILYRYANITKLRLEITELEKQRIELEREKQDLIAQLEGIKSISRVEEEAMIKLGLDYPKEEQIVYVEVEEIEIAEVEDGVNTIGERLKSVMNLFLSLF
;
A
#
# COMPACT_ATOMS: atom_id res chain seq x y z
N MET A 1 -49.15 60.54 99.90
CA MET A 1 -48.06 60.78 98.94
C MET A 1 -47.89 59.49 98.15
N LEU A 2 -48.46 59.40 96.95
CA LEU A 2 -48.00 59.96 95.66
C LEU A 2 -47.25 58.88 94.89
N VAL A 3 -47.90 58.43 93.80
CA VAL A 3 -47.32 58.19 92.45
C VAL A 3 -46.33 57.00 92.37
N ALA A 4 -46.60 55.94 91.61
CA ALA A 4 -46.87 56.02 90.17
C ALA A 4 -47.75 54.87 89.66
N LYS A 5 -48.85 55.23 88.97
CA LYS A 5 -49.26 54.52 87.75
C LYS A 5 -48.28 54.97 86.67
N ARG A 6 -47.54 54.05 86.04
CA ARG A 6 -46.92 54.35 84.75
C ARG A 6 -46.59 53.09 83.94
N GLU A 7 -47.38 52.97 82.87
CA GLU A 7 -47.12 52.35 81.55
C GLU A 7 -47.16 50.82 81.49
N LEU A 8 -48.36 50.30 81.15
CA LEU A 8 -48.48 49.15 80.26
C LEU A 8 -47.73 49.49 78.98
N GLU A 9 -46.50 49.01 78.85
CA GLU A 9 -45.75 49.10 77.61
C GLU A 9 -46.39 48.10 76.64
N HIS A 10 -47.12 48.63 75.66
CA HIS A 10 -47.69 47.89 74.55
C HIS A 10 -46.56 47.17 73.79
N TYR A 11 -46.36 45.91 74.11
CA TYR A 11 -45.48 45.04 73.34
C TYR A 11 -46.23 44.56 72.10
N TYR A 12 -46.10 45.31 71.00
CA TYR A 12 -46.30 44.78 69.66
C TYR A 12 -44.95 44.24 69.18
N PRO A 13 -44.77 42.91 69.03
CA PRO A 13 -43.66 42.43 68.24
C PRO A 13 -43.97 42.65 66.76
N GLU A 14 -43.17 43.52 66.12
CA GLU A 14 -42.98 43.54 64.68
C GLU A 14 -42.48 42.18 64.18
N GLN A 15 -42.83 41.90 62.93
CA GLN A 15 -42.71 40.64 62.21
C GLN A 15 -41.29 40.06 62.29
N MET A 16 -41.19 38.77 62.62
CA MET A 16 -40.04 37.96 62.22
C MET A 16 -40.51 36.98 61.15
N ASP A 17 -40.19 37.29 59.90
CA ASP A 17 -40.07 36.27 58.87
C ASP A 17 -39.15 35.18 59.42
N VAL A 18 -39.72 34.05 59.78
CA VAL A 18 -38.93 32.87 60.11
C VAL A 18 -38.33 32.41 58.78
N GLU A 19 -37.14 32.91 58.46
CA GLU A 19 -36.29 32.29 57.46
C GLU A 19 -35.96 30.89 57.99
N ILE A 20 -36.76 29.91 57.56
CA ILE A 20 -36.48 28.50 57.79
C ILE A 20 -35.14 28.25 57.11
N GLU A 21 -34.06 28.25 57.88
CA GLU A 21 -32.76 27.78 57.43
C GLU A 21 -32.92 26.33 56.98
N ARG A 22 -33.10 26.15 55.67
CA ARG A 22 -33.11 24.83 55.04
C ARG A 22 -31.79 24.16 55.44
N PRO A 23 -31.78 22.92 55.96
CA PRO A 23 -30.54 22.26 56.27
C PRO A 23 -29.69 22.24 55.00
N ARG A 24 -28.57 22.98 55.00
CA ARG A 24 -27.61 22.99 53.91
C ARG A 24 -27.22 21.53 53.68
N ARG A 25 -27.73 20.95 52.59
CA ARG A 25 -27.35 19.61 52.15
C ARG A 25 -25.84 19.67 51.94
N LEU A 26 -25.09 19.14 52.90
CA LEU A 26 -23.65 18.94 52.78
C LEU A 26 -23.43 18.10 51.53
N LYS A 27 -22.97 18.73 50.45
CA LYS A 27 -22.57 18.02 49.23
C LYS A 27 -21.47 17.05 49.66
N LYS A 28 -21.80 15.76 49.74
CA LYS A 28 -20.82 14.70 50.01
C LYS A 28 -19.71 14.85 48.97
N LYS A 29 -18.53 15.32 49.38
CA LYS A 29 -17.36 15.40 48.51
C LYS A 29 -17.08 13.96 48.06
N LYS A 30 -17.33 13.65 46.78
CA LYS A 30 -16.99 12.34 46.21
C LYS A 30 -15.49 12.15 46.43
N LYS A 31 -15.10 11.18 47.26
CA LYS A 31 -13.69 10.81 47.43
C LYS A 31 -13.19 10.40 46.05
N LYS A 32 -12.26 11.16 45.47
CA LYS A 32 -11.64 10.80 44.20
C LYS A 32 -10.99 9.42 44.39
N SER A 33 -11.49 8.43 43.66
CA SER A 33 -10.94 7.08 43.68
C SER A 33 -9.56 7.11 43.02
N TYR A 34 -8.50 7.13 43.83
CA TYR A 34 -7.11 7.02 43.34
C TYR A 34 -6.89 5.71 42.57
N ALA A 35 -7.71 4.67 42.82
CA ALA A 35 -7.67 3.41 42.09
C ALA A 35 -8.09 3.56 40.62
N ALA A 36 -9.11 4.38 40.33
CA ALA A 36 -9.54 4.65 38.96
C ALA A 36 -8.47 5.41 38.16
N ALA A 37 -7.75 6.34 38.81
CA ALA A 37 -6.63 7.04 38.19
C ALA A 37 -5.45 6.11 37.89
N LYS A 38 -5.11 5.18 38.81
CA LYS A 38 -4.07 4.16 38.56
C LYS A 38 -4.45 3.22 37.41
N LEU A 39 -5.71 2.78 37.34
CA LEU A 39 -6.21 1.96 36.23
C LEU A 39 -6.15 2.71 34.90
N ALA A 40 -6.45 4.01 34.88
CA ALA A 40 -6.35 4.83 33.66
C ALA A 40 -4.91 4.93 33.15
N VAL A 41 -3.93 5.08 34.05
CA VAL A 41 -2.49 5.11 33.67
C VAL A 41 -2.05 3.77 33.07
N ILE A 42 -2.45 2.65 33.69
CA ILE A 42 -2.16 1.30 33.16
C ILE A 42 -2.82 1.10 31.79
N GLY A 43 -4.09 1.51 31.64
CA GLY A 43 -4.79 1.44 30.36
C GLY A 43 -4.12 2.27 29.26
N MET A 44 -3.60 3.45 29.60
CA MET A 44 -2.86 4.30 28.67
C MET A 44 -1.51 3.69 28.27
N ALA A 45 -0.80 3.05 29.21
CA ALA A 45 0.42 2.29 28.92
C ALA A 45 0.14 1.09 27.99
N MET A 46 -0.96 0.36 28.23
CA MET A 46 -1.39 -0.74 27.37
C MET A 46 -1.74 -0.26 25.95
N LEU A 47 -2.45 0.86 25.83
CA LEU A 47 -2.75 1.49 24.53
C LEU A 47 -1.47 1.88 23.78
N ALA A 48 -0.50 2.51 24.47
CA ALA A 48 0.78 2.86 23.88
C ALA A 48 1.55 1.61 23.38
N MET A 49 1.52 0.53 24.16
CA MET A 49 2.11 -0.75 23.76
C MET A 49 1.44 -1.33 22.51
N ILE A 50 0.11 -1.34 22.45
CA ILE A 50 -0.64 -1.84 21.28
C ILE A 50 -0.30 -1.02 20.02
N ILE A 51 -0.24 0.30 20.14
CA ILE A 51 0.12 1.19 19.02
C ILE A 51 1.54 0.89 18.54
N SER A 52 2.50 0.73 19.46
CA SER A 52 3.88 0.38 19.12
C SER A 52 3.98 -0.96 18.37
N LEU A 53 3.29 -1.99 18.88
CA LEU A 53 3.23 -3.30 18.22
C LEU A 53 2.57 -3.24 16.84
N TYR A 54 1.51 -2.43 16.70
CA TYR A 54 0.83 -2.24 15.41
C TYR A 54 1.75 -1.58 14.38
N ILE A 55 2.52 -0.56 14.78
CA ILE A 55 3.52 0.08 13.91
C ILE A 55 4.57 -0.96 13.49
N LEU A 56 5.12 -1.72 14.44
CA LEU A 56 6.10 -2.76 14.14
C LEU A 56 5.55 -3.82 13.18
N TYR A 57 4.31 -4.26 13.36
CA TYR A 57 3.65 -5.22 12.48
C TYR A 57 3.53 -4.68 11.04
N ARG A 58 3.16 -3.40 10.88
CA ARG A 58 3.13 -2.74 9.57
C ARG A 58 4.52 -2.71 8.92
N TYR A 59 5.55 -2.34 9.68
CA TYR A 59 6.93 -2.35 9.18
C TYR A 59 7.38 -3.76 8.78
N ALA A 60 7.08 -4.79 9.58
CA ALA A 60 7.40 -6.18 9.26
C ALA A 60 6.75 -6.61 7.93
N ASN A 61 5.49 -6.25 7.71
CA ASN A 61 4.82 -6.53 6.44
C ASN A 61 5.45 -5.78 5.27
N ILE A 62 5.79 -4.50 5.43
CA ILE A 62 6.51 -3.72 4.41
C ILE A 62 7.84 -4.40 4.07
N THR A 63 8.60 -4.87 5.06
CA THR A 63 9.85 -5.58 4.85
C THR A 63 9.65 -6.89 4.10
N LYS A 64 8.60 -7.67 4.42
CA LYS A 64 8.25 -8.88 3.67
C LYS A 64 7.96 -8.57 2.20
N LEU A 65 7.14 -7.57 1.92
CA LEU A 65 6.85 -7.13 0.56
C LEU A 65 8.12 -6.68 -0.17
N ARG A 66 9.01 -5.95 0.51
CA ARG A 66 10.31 -5.55 -0.07
C ARG A 66 11.16 -6.76 -0.42
N LEU A 67 11.21 -7.78 0.43
CA LEU A 67 11.96 -9.01 0.14
C LEU A 67 11.38 -9.74 -1.07
N GLU A 68 10.06 -9.86 -1.16
CA GLU A 68 9.38 -10.46 -2.31
C GLU A 68 9.67 -9.69 -3.61
N ILE A 69 9.65 -8.35 -3.57
CA ILE A 69 10.03 -7.51 -4.71
C ILE A 69 11.49 -7.76 -5.11
N THR A 70 12.41 -7.78 -4.15
CA THR A 70 13.83 -8.04 -4.43
C THR A 70 14.04 -9.43 -5.04
N GLU A 71 13.31 -10.44 -4.59
CA GLU A 71 13.37 -11.79 -5.16
C GLU A 71 12.86 -11.81 -6.60
N LEU A 72 11.73 -11.17 -6.87
CA LEU A 72 11.17 -11.03 -8.21
C LEU A 72 12.09 -10.25 -9.15
N GLU A 73 12.71 -9.17 -8.67
CA GLU A 73 13.72 -8.42 -9.43
C GLU A 73 14.94 -9.28 -9.77
N LYS A 74 15.41 -10.09 -8.81
CA LYS A 74 16.52 -11.02 -9.05
C LYS A 74 16.17 -12.05 -10.13
N GLN A 75 14.98 -12.64 -10.07
CA GLN A 75 14.50 -13.58 -11.09
C GLN A 75 14.39 -12.92 -12.46
N ARG A 76 13.91 -11.66 -12.52
CA ARG A 76 13.88 -10.89 -13.77
C ARG A 76 15.27 -10.67 -14.37
N ILE A 77 16.25 -10.30 -13.55
CA ILE A 77 17.63 -10.08 -14.00
C ILE A 77 18.26 -11.39 -14.49
N GLU A 78 18.00 -12.49 -13.79
CA GLU A 78 18.48 -13.82 -14.19
C GLU A 78 17.90 -14.22 -15.56
N LEU A 79 16.60 -14.05 -15.75
CA LEU A 79 15.93 -14.37 -17.01
C LEU A 79 16.40 -13.49 -18.18
N GLU A 80 16.66 -12.19 -17.93
CA GLU A 80 17.19 -11.31 -18.98
C GLU A 80 18.64 -11.70 -19.35
N ARG A 81 19.44 -12.15 -18.37
CA ARG A 81 20.78 -12.68 -18.65
C ARG A 81 20.73 -13.96 -19.46
N GLU A 82 19.86 -14.90 -19.11
CA GLU A 82 19.66 -16.13 -19.90
C GLU A 82 19.25 -15.80 -21.34
N LYS A 83 18.31 -14.87 -21.52
CA LYS A 83 17.92 -14.40 -22.85
C LYS A 83 19.10 -13.81 -23.62
N GLN A 84 19.91 -12.96 -23.00
CA GLN A 84 21.09 -12.38 -23.65
C GLN A 84 22.11 -13.45 -24.03
N ASP A 85 22.33 -14.44 -23.16
CA ASP A 85 23.20 -15.58 -23.45
C ASP A 85 22.66 -16.42 -24.62
N LEU A 86 21.36 -16.72 -24.64
CA LEU A 86 20.72 -17.41 -25.77
C LEU A 86 20.84 -16.62 -27.08
N ILE A 87 20.69 -15.29 -27.03
CA ILE A 87 20.90 -14.43 -28.20
C ILE A 87 22.35 -14.50 -28.68
N ALA A 88 23.32 -14.43 -27.77
CA ALA A 88 24.74 -14.55 -28.12
C ALA A 88 25.06 -15.94 -28.70
N GLN A 89 24.49 -17.01 -28.14
CA GLN A 89 24.61 -18.37 -28.69
C GLN A 89 23.96 -18.46 -30.08
N LEU A 90 22.79 -17.86 -30.27
CA LEU A 90 22.10 -17.82 -31.56
C LEU A 90 22.91 -17.05 -32.59
N GLU A 91 23.47 -15.89 -32.24
CA GLU A 91 24.37 -15.13 -33.10
C GLU A 91 25.64 -15.93 -33.42
N GLY A 92 26.18 -16.66 -32.44
CA GLY A 92 27.29 -17.58 -32.65
C GLY A 92 26.95 -18.68 -33.67
N ILE A 93 25.78 -19.31 -33.57
CA ILE A 93 25.33 -20.34 -34.53
C ILE A 93 25.01 -19.73 -35.90
N LYS A 94 24.35 -18.56 -35.94
CA LYS A 94 24.00 -17.84 -37.17
C LYS A 94 25.22 -17.18 -37.81
N SER A 95 26.35 -17.06 -37.10
CA SER A 95 27.55 -16.44 -37.64
C SER A 95 27.94 -17.15 -38.94
N ILE A 96 28.09 -16.37 -40.00
CA ILE A 96 28.37 -16.85 -41.36
C ILE A 96 29.56 -17.82 -41.34
N SER A 97 30.59 -17.53 -40.55
CA SER A 97 31.77 -18.39 -40.40
C SER A 97 31.47 -19.79 -39.84
N ARG A 98 30.54 -19.94 -38.87
CA ARG A 98 30.15 -21.26 -38.35
C ARG A 98 29.26 -22.02 -39.32
N VAL A 99 28.36 -21.32 -40.01
CA VAL A 99 27.52 -21.93 -41.05
C VAL A 99 28.38 -22.41 -42.22
N GLU A 100 29.37 -21.61 -42.63
CA GLU A 100 30.35 -21.94 -43.67
C GLU A 100 31.22 -23.15 -43.28
N GLU A 101 31.75 -23.16 -42.05
CA GLU A 101 32.55 -24.27 -41.54
C GLU A 101 31.73 -25.57 -41.47
N GLU A 102 30.49 -25.52 -40.98
CA GLU A 102 29.61 -26.70 -40.98
C GLU A 102 29.23 -27.15 -42.39
N ALA A 103 28.98 -26.22 -43.31
CA ALA A 103 28.69 -26.52 -44.71
C ALA A 103 29.89 -27.19 -45.41
N MET A 104 31.10 -26.68 -45.22
CA MET A 104 32.30 -27.28 -45.81
C MET A 104 32.64 -28.62 -45.16
N ILE A 105 32.64 -28.71 -43.83
CA ILE A 105 33.12 -29.91 -43.12
C ILE A 105 32.06 -31.02 -43.07
N LYS A 106 30.80 -30.70 -42.75
CA LYS A 106 29.75 -31.71 -42.57
C LYS A 106 29.02 -32.05 -43.87
N LEU A 107 28.79 -31.04 -44.72
CA LEU A 107 28.06 -31.21 -45.98
C LEU A 107 28.98 -31.36 -47.20
N GLY A 108 30.29 -31.14 -47.04
CA GLY A 108 31.25 -31.23 -48.14
C GLY A 108 31.03 -30.17 -49.21
N LEU A 109 30.39 -29.06 -48.86
CA LEU A 109 30.10 -27.96 -49.78
C LEU A 109 31.39 -27.17 -50.06
N ASP A 110 31.50 -26.61 -51.26
CA ASP A 110 32.59 -25.72 -51.66
C ASP A 110 32.00 -24.49 -52.34
N TYR A 111 32.76 -23.40 -52.41
CA TYR A 111 32.32 -22.18 -53.06
C TYR A 111 32.07 -22.42 -54.56
N PRO A 112 30.95 -21.90 -55.11
CA PRO A 112 30.66 -22.04 -56.53
C PRO A 112 31.69 -21.28 -57.36
N LYS A 113 32.06 -21.84 -58.51
CA LYS A 113 32.88 -21.15 -59.51
C LYS A 113 32.03 -20.10 -60.24
N GLU A 114 32.67 -19.08 -60.82
CA GLU A 114 31.97 -18.00 -61.54
C GLU A 114 31.02 -18.53 -62.64
N GLU A 115 31.41 -19.62 -63.28
CA GLU A 115 30.64 -20.32 -64.32
C GLU A 115 29.34 -20.96 -63.83
N GLN A 116 29.20 -21.18 -62.52
CA GLN A 116 28.07 -21.87 -61.89
C GLN A 116 27.05 -20.90 -61.28
N ILE A 117 27.28 -19.59 -61.36
CA ILE A 117 26.41 -18.56 -60.79
C ILE A 117 25.34 -18.17 -61.82
N VAL A 118 24.07 -18.41 -61.49
CA VAL A 118 22.91 -18.02 -62.31
C VAL A 118 22.07 -17.01 -61.53
N TYR A 119 21.91 -15.81 -62.09
CA TYR A 119 21.05 -14.77 -61.53
C TYR A 119 19.60 -15.02 -61.95
N VAL A 120 18.70 -15.03 -60.97
CA VAL A 120 17.25 -15.17 -61.20
C VAL A 120 16.59 -13.86 -60.77
N GLU A 121 15.80 -13.27 -61.66
CA GLU A 121 14.95 -12.13 -61.31
C GLU A 121 13.76 -12.65 -60.51
N VAL A 122 13.60 -12.12 -59.30
CA VAL A 122 12.48 -12.46 -58.41
C VAL A 122 11.53 -11.26 -58.42
N GLU A 123 10.29 -11.47 -58.89
CA GLU A 123 9.21 -10.51 -58.68
C GLU A 123 9.02 -10.31 -57.18
N GLU A 124 8.89 -9.05 -56.75
CA GLU A 124 8.78 -8.67 -55.36
C GLU A 124 7.52 -9.33 -54.76
N ILE A 125 7.72 -10.48 -54.10
CA ILE A 125 6.66 -11.10 -53.32
C ILE A 125 6.43 -10.14 -52.17
N GLU A 126 5.26 -9.49 -52.15
CA GLU A 126 4.77 -8.76 -50.98
C GLU A 126 4.69 -9.75 -49.81
N ILE A 127 5.80 -9.89 -49.09
CA ILE A 127 5.85 -10.53 -47.79
C ILE A 127 5.01 -9.64 -46.89
N ALA A 128 3.75 -10.04 -46.72
CA ALA A 128 2.87 -9.48 -45.71
C ALA A 128 3.65 -9.46 -44.39
N GLU A 129 4.02 -8.27 -43.94
CA GLU A 129 4.56 -8.05 -42.61
C GLU A 129 3.59 -8.75 -41.65
N VAL A 130 4.07 -9.81 -41.01
CA VAL A 130 3.39 -10.37 -39.85
C VAL A 130 3.51 -9.28 -38.80
N GLU A 131 2.49 -8.44 -38.69
CA GLU A 131 2.32 -7.51 -37.58
C GLU A 131 2.51 -8.31 -36.29
N ASP A 132 3.67 -8.10 -35.66
CA ASP A 132 3.89 -8.55 -34.29
C ASP A 132 2.69 -8.10 -33.45
N GLY A 133 2.08 -9.05 -32.76
CA GLY A 133 0.74 -8.95 -32.14
C GLY A 133 0.56 -7.93 -31.02
N VAL A 134 1.31 -6.84 -31.00
CA VAL A 134 1.22 -5.71 -30.07
C VAL A 134 -0.17 -5.04 -30.15
N ASN A 135 -0.77 -4.97 -31.35
CA ASN A 135 -2.08 -4.36 -31.56
C ASN A 135 -3.22 -5.13 -30.85
N THR A 136 -3.09 -6.45 -30.68
CA THR A 136 -4.14 -7.25 -30.00
C THR A 136 -4.20 -7.03 -28.50
N ILE A 137 -3.09 -6.64 -27.85
CA ILE A 137 -3.04 -6.42 -26.40
C ILE A 137 -3.68 -5.07 -26.06
N GLY A 138 -3.39 -4.03 -26.85
CA GLY A 138 -3.97 -2.69 -26.67
C GLY A 138 -5.50 -2.71 -26.82
N GLU A 139 -6.02 -3.43 -27.81
CA GLU A 139 -7.47 -3.56 -28.00
C GLU A 139 -8.17 -4.34 -26.88
N ARG A 140 -7.53 -5.42 -26.38
CA ARG A 140 -8.04 -6.16 -25.22
C ARG A 140 -8.07 -5.32 -23.95
N LEU A 141 -7.05 -4.50 -23.71
CA LEU A 141 -6.99 -3.56 -22.58
C LEU A 141 -8.08 -2.48 -22.66
N LYS A 142 -8.32 -1.94 -23.86
CA LYS A 142 -9.37 -0.94 -24.09
C LYS A 142 -10.77 -1.49 -23.81
N SER A 143 -11.02 -2.75 -24.18
CA SER A 143 -12.28 -3.46 -23.87
C SER A 143 -12.49 -3.62 -22.37
N VAL A 144 -11.45 -4.03 -21.64
CA VAL A 144 -11.50 -4.16 -20.17
C VAL A 144 -11.74 -2.80 -19.51
N MET A 145 -11.06 -1.74 -19.95
CA MET A 145 -11.25 -0.38 -19.43
C MET A 145 -12.69 0.12 -19.65
N ASN A 146 -13.29 -0.19 -20.79
CA ASN A 146 -14.67 0.20 -21.09
C ASN A 146 -15.68 -0.54 -20.18
N LEU A 147 -15.42 -1.81 -19.84
CA LEU A 147 -16.23 -2.55 -18.89
C LEU A 147 -16.15 -1.96 -17.47
N PHE A 148 -14.95 -1.57 -17.03
CA PHE A 148 -14.78 -0.89 -15.74
C PHE A 148 -15.48 0.47 -15.69
N LEU A 149 -15.41 1.26 -16.76
CA LEU A 149 -16.13 2.54 -16.87
C LEU A 149 -17.66 2.37 -16.90
N SER A 150 -18.17 1.25 -17.41
CA SER A 150 -19.61 0.98 -17.42
C SER A 150 -20.18 0.50 -16.08
N LEU A 151 -19.31 0.15 -15.12
CA LEU A 151 -19.70 -0.40 -13.81
C LEU A 151 -19.71 0.65 -12.69
N PHE A 152 -19.27 1.88 -12.98
CA PHE A 152 -19.18 3.00 -12.04
C PHE A 152 -19.93 4.21 -12.60
#